data_AF-A0A2V7Z5A7-F1
#
_entry.id   AF-A0A2V7Z5A7-F1
#
_cell.length_a   1.000
_cell.length_b   1.000
_cell.length_c   1.000
_cell.angle_alpha   90.00
_cell.angle_beta   90.00
_cell.angle_gamma   90.00
#
_symmetry.space_group_name_H-M   'P 1'
#
loop_
_entity.id
_entity.type
_entity.pdbx_description
1 polymer ?
#
loop_
_entity_poly.entity_id
_entity_poly.type
_entity_poly.pdbx_seq_one_letter_code
_entity_poly.pdbx_strand_id
1 'polypeptide(L)'
;MRHLQQDALNRWLAAERDGRDGEAEAALLELFEALPMAAPAAGFADRVLVRAGLQTTAVPADLFAWRPLRIVLGLALAATGFGVLWLPPLLHFLIGMWSVGGAVQGGIRVVTDASQWLATALRIWDFLVTIVHALAQPLAVPQVMAVLVLSLLASSLAFRFLRDQITGERNLTYVDPI
;
A
#
# COMPACT_ATOMS: atom_id res chain seq x y z
N MET A 1 2.23 48.44 25.86
CA MET A 1 2.45 47.34 24.89
C MET A 1 1.33 47.23 23.85
N ARG A 2 0.05 47.12 24.23
CA ARG A 2 -1.06 47.03 23.25
C ARG A 2 -1.14 48.18 22.23
N HIS A 3 -0.91 49.43 22.65
CA HIS A 3 -0.97 50.59 21.73
C HIS A 3 0.14 50.55 20.65
N LEU A 4 1.37 50.19 21.02
CA LEU A 4 2.49 50.09 20.06
C LEU A 4 2.28 48.99 19.02
N GLN A 5 1.69 47.86 19.42
CA GLN A 5 1.33 46.77 18.50
C GLN A 5 0.22 47.19 17.52
N GLN A 6 -0.75 47.97 18.00
CA GLN A 6 -1.83 48.49 17.15
C GLN A 6 -1.30 49.47 16.08
N ASP A 7 -0.36 50.34 16.47
CA ASP A 7 0.24 51.33 15.57
C ASP A 7 1.15 50.67 14.52
N ALA A 8 1.92 49.64 14.91
CA ALA A 8 2.71 48.83 13.98
C ALA A 8 1.82 48.05 12.99
N LEU A 9 0.72 47.45 13.47
CA LEU A 9 -0.24 46.74 12.62
C LEU A 9 -0.91 47.67 11.60
N ASN A 10 -1.32 48.87 12.03
CA ASN A 10 -1.93 49.85 11.13
C ASN A 10 -0.95 50.35 10.06
N ARG A 11 0.33 50.53 10.41
CA ARG A 11 1.39 50.89 9.45
C ARG A 11 1.62 49.78 8.44
N TRP A 12 1.71 48.53 8.89
CA TRP A 12 1.86 47.37 8.02
C TRP A 12 0.68 47.26 7.03
N LEU A 13 -0.56 47.31 7.51
CA LEU A 13 -1.75 47.23 6.66
C LEU A 13 -1.84 48.37 5.63
N ALA A 14 -1.38 49.58 5.99
CA ALA A 14 -1.33 50.70 5.06
C ALA A 14 -0.25 50.51 3.99
N ALA A 15 0.95 50.05 4.35
CA ALA A 15 2.03 49.78 3.42
C ALA A 15 1.69 48.64 2.44
N GLU A 16 1.05 47.57 2.92
CA GLU A 16 0.59 46.44 2.11
C GLU A 16 -0.47 46.89 1.08
N ARG A 17 -1.44 47.71 1.51
CA ARG A 17 -2.49 48.25 0.64
C ARG A 17 -1.92 49.14 -0.46
N ASP A 18 -0.84 49.86 -0.17
CA ASP A 18 -0.19 50.79 -1.10
C ASP A 18 0.90 50.11 -1.96
N GLY A 19 1.12 48.80 -1.82
CA GLY A 19 2.12 48.03 -2.56
C GLY A 19 3.58 48.41 -2.25
N ARG A 20 3.84 48.87 -1.01
CA ARG A 20 5.17 49.27 -0.55
C ARG A 20 5.85 48.12 0.20
N ASP A 21 6.24 47.09 -0.55
CA ASP A 21 6.72 45.81 -0.03
C ASP A 21 7.84 45.94 1.02
N GLY A 22 8.82 46.82 0.78
CA GLY A 22 9.94 47.02 1.72
C GLY A 22 9.54 47.64 3.06
N GLU A 23 8.55 48.55 3.05
CA GLU A 23 8.03 49.17 4.28
C GLU A 23 7.06 48.23 5.00
N ALA A 24 6.31 47.42 4.24
CA ALA A 24 5.45 46.38 4.79
C ALA A 24 6.29 45.34 5.54
N GLU A 25 7.35 44.82 4.92
CA GLU A 25 8.23 43.84 5.56
C GLU A 25 8.87 44.39 6.86
N ALA A 26 9.36 45.63 6.83
CA ALA A 26 9.95 46.27 8.02
C ALA A 26 8.94 46.45 9.15
N ALA A 27 7.72 46.88 8.84
CA ALA A 27 6.65 47.03 9.84
C ALA A 27 6.16 45.68 10.38
N LEU A 28 6.19 44.62 9.56
CA LEU A 28 5.86 43.26 9.95
C LEU A 28 6.91 42.69 10.92
N LEU A 29 8.19 42.90 10.64
CA LEU A 29 9.28 42.51 11.54
C LEU A 29 9.18 43.19 12.90
N GLU A 30 8.92 44.50 12.94
CA GLU A 30 8.69 45.24 14.20
C GLU A 30 7.50 44.65 15.00
N LEU A 31 6.44 44.21 14.31
CA LEU A 31 5.29 43.57 14.95
C LEU A 31 5.67 42.22 15.55
N PHE A 32 6.46 41.41 14.84
CA PHE A 32 6.95 40.11 15.34
C PHE A 32 7.91 40.26 16.51
N GLU A 33 8.82 41.22 16.48
CA GLU A 33 9.73 41.51 17.61
C GLU A 33 8.97 41.99 18.85
N ALA A 34 7.87 42.71 18.67
CA ALA A 34 7.03 43.21 19.75
C ALA A 34 6.07 42.15 20.33
N LEU A 35 5.96 40.96 19.72
CA LEU A 35 5.11 39.89 20.24
C LEU A 35 5.80 39.16 21.41
N PRO A 36 5.08 38.88 22.51
CA PRO A 36 5.65 38.11 23.60
C PRO A 36 5.98 36.70 23.10
N MET A 37 7.26 36.35 23.14
CA MET A 37 7.77 35.04 22.75
C MET A 37 7.41 34.02 23.85
N ALA A 38 6.13 33.67 23.94
CA ALA A 38 5.65 32.62 24.82
C ALA A 38 5.99 31.27 24.17
N ALA A 39 6.79 30.45 24.85
CA ALA A 39 7.04 29.08 24.41
C ALA A 39 5.68 28.37 24.26
N PRO A 40 5.39 27.77 23.09
CA PRO A 40 4.12 27.08 22.89
C PRO A 40 4.02 25.92 23.88
N ALA A 41 2.80 25.67 24.37
CA ALA A 41 2.56 24.52 25.23
C ALA A 41 2.94 23.21 24.52
N ALA A 42 3.44 22.23 25.28
CA ALA A 42 3.78 20.92 24.76
C ALA A 42 2.61 20.33 23.91
N GLY A 43 2.96 19.75 22.76
CA GLY A 43 2.01 19.20 21.79
C GLY A 43 1.24 20.23 20.94
N PHE A 44 1.63 21.51 20.93
CA PHE A 44 1.03 22.51 20.03
C PHE A 44 1.25 22.17 18.56
N ALA A 45 2.48 21.79 18.19
CA ALA A 45 2.81 21.36 16.82
C ALA A 45 1.94 20.17 16.39
N ASP A 46 1.79 19.15 17.23
CA ASP A 46 0.93 18.01 16.95
C ASP A 46 -0.53 18.44 16.73
N ARG A 47 -1.06 19.31 17.59
CA ARG A 47 -2.44 19.82 17.42
C ARG A 47 -2.62 20.61 16.12
N VAL A 48 -1.63 21.40 15.72
CA VAL A 48 -1.67 22.15 14.45
C VAL A 48 -1.59 21.21 13.26
N LEU A 49 -0.71 20.20 13.31
CA LEU A 49 -0.54 19.24 12.22
C LEU A 49 -1.74 18.31 12.06
N VAL A 50 -2.37 17.89 13.15
CA VAL A 50 -3.65 17.16 13.12
C VAL A 50 -4.72 18.04 12.47
N ARG A 51 -4.81 19.31 12.85
CA ARG A 51 -5.82 20.23 12.32
C ARG A 51 -5.58 20.62 10.86
N ALA A 52 -4.32 20.70 10.44
CA ALA A 52 -3.91 20.92 9.06
C ALA A 52 -4.04 19.66 8.18
N GLY A 53 -4.41 18.51 8.75
CA GLY A 53 -4.48 17.24 8.04
C GLY A 53 -3.13 16.66 7.61
N LEU A 54 -2.02 17.21 8.13
CA LEU A 54 -0.66 16.82 7.80
C LEU A 54 -0.14 15.70 8.72
N GLN A 55 -0.64 15.64 9.95
CA GLN A 55 -0.57 14.43 10.75
C GLN A 55 -1.77 13.57 10.39
N THR A 56 -1.58 12.70 9.39
CA THR A 56 -2.45 11.55 9.20
C THR A 56 -2.28 10.64 10.43
N THR A 57 -3.11 10.83 11.45
CA THR A 57 -3.43 9.78 12.42
C THR A 57 -3.71 8.54 11.61
N ALA A 58 -2.80 7.56 11.65
CA ALA A 58 -2.84 6.25 11.02
C ALA A 58 -3.78 6.19 9.80
N VAL A 59 -3.22 6.34 8.59
CA VAL A 59 -3.85 5.92 7.34
C VAL A 59 -4.70 4.68 7.65
N PRO A 60 -6.03 4.69 7.41
CA PRO A 60 -6.87 3.55 7.75
C PRO A 60 -6.23 2.34 7.09
N ALA A 61 -5.91 1.33 7.91
CA ALA A 61 -5.20 0.13 7.48
C ALA A 61 -5.73 -0.28 6.12
N ASP A 62 -4.86 -0.15 5.11
CA ASP A 62 -5.18 -0.36 3.72
C ASP A 62 -6.00 -1.66 3.64
N LEU A 63 -7.30 -1.58 3.34
CA LEU A 63 -8.21 -2.73 3.49
C LEU A 63 -7.71 -3.91 2.65
N PHE A 64 -6.97 -3.61 1.57
CA PHE A 64 -6.29 -4.57 0.71
C PHE A 64 -4.97 -5.15 1.26
N ALA A 65 -4.37 -4.59 2.32
CA ALA A 65 -3.21 -5.16 3.00
C ALA A 65 -3.59 -6.28 4.00
N TRP A 66 -4.88 -6.42 4.31
CA TRP A 66 -5.38 -7.53 5.13
C TRP A 66 -5.33 -8.85 4.36
N ARG A 67 -4.33 -9.68 4.70
CA ARG A 67 -4.16 -11.06 4.20
C ARG A 67 -5.46 -11.88 4.19
N PRO A 68 -6.31 -11.89 5.24
CA PRO A 68 -7.56 -12.66 5.18
C PRO A 68 -8.54 -12.09 4.14
N LEU A 69 -8.60 -10.77 3.95
CA LEU A 69 -9.47 -10.16 2.95
C LEU A 69 -9.03 -10.53 1.53
N ARG A 70 -7.72 -10.59 1.25
CA ARG A 70 -7.20 -11.08 -0.03
C ARG A 70 -7.55 -12.53 -0.30
N ILE A 71 -7.50 -13.38 0.73
CA ILE A 71 -7.90 -14.79 0.61
C ILE A 71 -9.40 -14.87 0.30
N VAL A 72 -10.25 -14.12 1.02
CA VAL A 72 -11.69 -14.08 0.77
C VAL A 72 -12.01 -13.55 -0.62
N LEU A 73 -11.34 -12.48 -1.05
CA LEU A 73 -11.52 -11.89 -2.38
C LEU A 73 -11.05 -12.85 -3.48
N GLY A 74 -9.92 -13.52 -3.29
CA GLY A 74 -9.42 -14.55 -4.19
C GLY A 74 -10.36 -15.76 -4.26
N LEU A 75 -10.94 -16.17 -3.13
CA LEU A 75 -11.93 -17.24 -3.08
C LEU A 75 -13.24 -16.85 -3.78
N ALA A 76 -13.68 -15.60 -3.61
CA ALA A 76 -14.87 -15.07 -4.28
C ALA A 76 -14.67 -14.94 -5.80
N LEU A 77 -13.50 -14.49 -6.24
CA LEU A 77 -13.12 -14.46 -7.66
C LEU A 77 -13.01 -15.87 -8.24
N ALA A 78 -12.41 -16.81 -7.50
CA ALA A 78 -12.33 -18.20 -7.91
C ALA A 78 -13.74 -18.83 -8.00
N ALA A 79 -14.61 -18.59 -7.03
CA ALA A 79 -15.99 -19.06 -7.04
C ALA A 79 -16.81 -18.47 -8.20
N THR A 80 -16.63 -17.18 -8.50
CA THR A 80 -17.29 -16.53 -9.64
C THR A 80 -16.77 -17.09 -10.97
N GLY A 81 -15.46 -17.26 -11.11
CA GLY A 81 -14.84 -17.86 -12.30
C GLY A 81 -15.27 -19.31 -12.51
N PHE A 82 -15.34 -20.09 -11.43
CA PHE A 82 -15.84 -21.46 -11.45
C PHE A 82 -17.32 -21.50 -11.82
N GLY A 83 -18.12 -20.56 -11.29
CA GLY A 83 -19.54 -20.40 -11.60
C GLY A 83 -19.80 -20.09 -13.07
N VAL A 84 -19.03 -19.18 -13.69
CA VAL A 84 -19.17 -18.85 -15.11
C VAL A 84 -18.74 -20.00 -16.02
N LEU A 85 -17.70 -20.74 -15.62
CA LEU A 85 -17.23 -21.91 -16.38
C LEU A 85 -18.21 -23.09 -16.29
N TRP A 86 -18.88 -23.25 -15.15
CA TRP A 86 -19.84 -24.33 -14.91
C TRP A 86 -21.31 -23.97 -15.24
N LEU A 87 -21.65 -22.70 -15.44
CA LEU A 87 -23.01 -22.27 -15.77
C LEU A 87 -23.56 -22.93 -17.05
N PRO A 88 -22.81 -22.96 -18.18
CA PRO A 88 -23.30 -23.54 -19.42
C PRO A 88 -23.61 -25.05 -19.34
N PRO A 89 -22.74 -25.92 -18.76
CA PRO A 89 -23.06 -27.33 -18.61
C PRO A 89 -24.16 -27.58 -17.56
N LEU A 90 -24.27 -26.76 -16.50
CA LEU A 90 -25.35 -26.89 -15.52
C LEU A 90 -26.72 -26.60 -16.16
N LEU A 91 -26.80 -25.58 -17.01
CA LEU A 91 -28.02 -25.26 -17.78
C LEU A 91 -28.38 -26.37 -18.76
N HIS A 92 -27.40 -26.95 -19.47
CA HIS A 92 -27.64 -28.11 -20.33
C HIS A 92 -28.10 -29.35 -19.55
N PHE A 93 -27.56 -29.57 -18.35
CA PHE A 93 -27.95 -30.68 -17.48
C PHE A 93 -29.40 -30.53 -16.99
N LEU A 94 -29.81 -29.31 -16.59
CA LEU A 94 -31.19 -29.01 -16.20
C LEU A 94 -32.18 -29.19 -17.37
N ILE A 95 -31.78 -28.87 -18.60
CA ILE A 95 -32.60 -29.09 -19.81
C ILE A 95 -32.67 -30.58 -20.16
N GLY A 96 -31.57 -31.33 -19.98
CA GLY A 96 -31.47 -32.76 -20.27
C GLY A 96 -32.19 -33.67 -19.27
N MET A 97 -32.49 -33.17 -18.05
CA MET A 97 -33.22 -33.92 -17.01
C MET A 97 -34.65 -34.32 -17.38
N TRP A 98 -35.22 -33.77 -18.46
CA TRP A 98 -36.50 -34.23 -19.00
C TRP A 98 -36.40 -35.56 -19.77
N SER A 99 -35.20 -36.11 -19.96
CA SER A 99 -34.95 -37.41 -20.60
C SER A 99 -33.95 -38.22 -19.78
N VAL A 100 -34.36 -39.41 -19.32
CA VAL A 100 -33.52 -40.33 -18.51
C VAL A 100 -32.22 -40.70 -19.25
N GLY A 101 -32.26 -40.81 -20.59
CA GLY A 101 -31.06 -41.05 -21.40
C GLY A 101 -30.10 -39.86 -21.44
N GLY A 102 -30.63 -38.64 -21.44
CA GLY A 102 -29.84 -37.41 -21.39
C GLY A 102 -29.11 -37.23 -20.06
N ALA A 103 -29.74 -37.61 -18.95
CA ALA A 103 -29.12 -37.57 -17.62
C ALA A 103 -27.93 -38.52 -17.50
N VAL A 104 -28.04 -39.76 -18.00
CA VAL A 104 -26.95 -40.74 -17.95
C VAL A 104 -25.78 -40.30 -18.86
N GLN A 105 -26.08 -39.85 -20.07
CA GLN A 105 -25.03 -39.41 -21.01
C GLN A 105 -24.34 -38.12 -20.54
N GLY A 106 -25.09 -37.20 -19.92
CA GLY A 106 -24.56 -36.01 -19.27
C GLY A 106 -23.68 -36.36 -18.07
N GLY A 107 -24.11 -37.29 -17.22
CA GLY A 107 -23.32 -37.76 -16.08
C GLY A 107 -21.99 -38.37 -16.50
N ILE A 108 -21.98 -39.22 -17.53
CA ILE A 108 -20.75 -39.81 -18.06
C ILE A 108 -19.80 -38.72 -18.59
N ARG A 109 -20.31 -37.73 -19.32
CA ARG A 109 -19.49 -36.61 -19.83
C ARG A 109 -18.89 -35.77 -18.71
N VAL A 110 -19.65 -35.44 -17.68
CA VAL A 110 -19.15 -34.69 -16.52
C VAL A 110 -18.05 -35.46 -15.81
N VAL A 111 -18.20 -36.77 -15.64
CA VAL A 111 -17.18 -37.61 -15.01
C VAL A 111 -15.92 -37.71 -15.88
N THR A 112 -16.06 -37.86 -17.20
CA THR A 112 -14.89 -37.90 -18.10
C THR A 112 -14.17 -36.56 -18.14
N ASP A 113 -14.89 -35.45 -18.22
CA ASP A 113 -14.32 -34.10 -18.27
C ASP A 113 -13.63 -33.76 -16.94
N ALA A 114 -14.26 -34.11 -15.81
CA ALA A 114 -13.65 -33.97 -14.49
C ALA A 114 -12.38 -34.82 -14.35
N SER A 115 -12.39 -36.05 -14.87
CA SER A 115 -11.22 -36.94 -14.83
C SER A 115 -10.08 -36.40 -15.70
N GLN A 116 -10.37 -35.86 -16.88
CA GLN A 116 -9.38 -35.23 -17.75
C GLN A 116 -8.80 -33.95 -17.15
N TRP A 117 -9.66 -33.13 -16.54
CA TRP A 117 -9.23 -31.93 -15.84
C TRP A 117 -8.31 -32.28 -14.65
N LEU A 118 -8.69 -33.28 -13.86
CA LEU A 118 -7.87 -33.78 -12.75
C LEU A 118 -6.52 -34.31 -13.23
N ALA A 119 -6.50 -35.08 -14.32
CA ALA A 119 -5.24 -35.56 -14.93
C ALA A 119 -4.35 -34.40 -15.39
N THR A 120 -4.94 -33.34 -15.94
CA THR A 120 -4.21 -32.14 -16.36
C THR A 120 -3.65 -31.39 -15.15
N ALA A 121 -4.44 -31.22 -14.10
CA ALA A 121 -4.01 -30.61 -12.85
C ALA A 121 -2.86 -31.38 -12.19
N LEU A 122 -2.95 -32.73 -12.15
CA LEU A 122 -1.89 -33.59 -11.64
C LEU A 122 -0.61 -33.49 -12.48
N ARG A 123 -0.73 -33.36 -13.81
CA ARG A 123 0.43 -33.16 -14.69
C ARG A 123 1.11 -31.81 -14.47
N ILE A 124 0.33 -30.74 -14.24
CA ILE A 124 0.86 -29.43 -13.86
C ILE A 124 1.57 -29.52 -12.51
N TRP A 125 0.98 -30.23 -11.54
CA TRP A 125 1.57 -30.46 -10.23
C TRP A 125 2.93 -31.17 -10.34
N ASP A 126 3.00 -32.24 -11.14
CA ASP A 126 4.23 -33.01 -11.35
C ASP A 126 5.34 -32.17 -12.02
N PHE A 127 4.96 -31.31 -12.98
CA PHE A 127 5.88 -30.34 -13.56
C PHE A 127 6.43 -29.35 -12.54
N LEU A 128 5.58 -28.86 -11.63
CA LEU A 128 5.97 -27.94 -10.56
C LEU A 128 6.91 -28.60 -9.56
N VAL A 129 6.62 -29.85 -9.17
CA VAL A 129 7.50 -30.68 -8.33
C VAL A 129 8.84 -30.92 -9.02
N THR A 130 8.85 -31.15 -10.33
CA THR A 130 10.07 -31.34 -11.13
C THR A 130 10.92 -30.07 -11.16
N ILE A 131 10.31 -28.88 -11.36
CA ILE A 131 11.02 -27.60 -11.28
C ILE A 131 11.64 -27.41 -9.89
N VAL A 132 10.87 -27.67 -8.83
CA VAL A 132 11.37 -27.54 -7.45
C VAL A 132 12.55 -28.48 -7.21
N HIS A 133 12.47 -29.74 -7.67
CA HIS A 133 13.59 -30.68 -7.55
C HIS A 133 14.81 -30.24 -8.36
N ALA A 134 14.61 -29.75 -9.59
CA ALA A 134 15.68 -29.23 -10.44
C ALA A 134 16.37 -28.01 -9.82
N LEU A 135 15.63 -27.16 -9.10
CA LEU A 135 16.17 -26.04 -8.34
C LEU A 135 16.80 -26.47 -7.02
N ALA A 136 16.29 -27.53 -6.37
CA ALA A 136 16.81 -28.05 -5.11
C ALA A 136 18.14 -28.78 -5.28
N GLN A 137 18.38 -29.44 -6.41
CA GLN A 137 19.66 -30.12 -6.69
C GLN A 137 20.89 -29.19 -6.60
N PRO A 138 20.92 -28.01 -7.25
CA PRO A 138 22.06 -27.10 -7.11
C PRO A 138 22.16 -26.50 -5.71
N LEU A 139 21.05 -26.36 -4.97
CA LEU A 139 21.05 -25.93 -3.57
C LEU A 139 21.68 -26.96 -2.62
N ALA A 140 21.75 -28.24 -2.99
CA ALA A 140 22.47 -29.24 -2.22
C ALA A 140 24.00 -29.05 -2.26
N VAL A 141 24.51 -28.28 -3.22
CA VAL A 141 25.93 -27.94 -3.30
C VAL A 141 26.21 -26.78 -2.34
N PRO A 142 27.06 -26.96 -1.30
CA PRO A 142 27.28 -25.95 -0.27
C PRO A 142 27.84 -24.62 -0.82
N GLN A 143 28.53 -24.67 -1.96
CA GLN A 143 29.06 -23.51 -2.66
C GLN A 143 27.95 -22.62 -3.25
N VAL A 144 26.93 -23.22 -3.87
CA VAL A 144 25.81 -22.47 -4.47
C VAL A 144 24.96 -21.83 -3.37
N MET A 145 24.72 -22.57 -2.28
CA MET A 145 24.06 -22.03 -1.08
C MET A 145 24.81 -20.83 -0.51
N ALA A 146 26.14 -20.90 -0.40
CA ALA A 146 26.93 -19.77 0.09
C ALA A 146 26.80 -18.52 -0.80
N VAL A 147 26.87 -18.69 -2.13
CA VAL A 147 26.71 -17.59 -3.09
C VAL A 147 25.30 -16.99 -3.01
N LEU A 148 24.28 -17.82 -2.88
CA LEU A 148 22.88 -17.40 -2.78
C LEU A 148 22.59 -16.69 -1.45
N VAL A 149 23.15 -17.19 -0.34
CA VAL A 149 23.08 -16.51 0.96
C VAL A 149 23.80 -15.18 0.90
N LEU A 150 24.97 -15.11 0.28
CA LEU A 150 25.73 -13.87 0.13
C LEU A 150 24.97 -12.84 -0.73
N SER A 151 24.36 -13.27 -1.83
CA SER A 151 23.58 -12.37 -2.69
C SER A 151 22.29 -11.89 -2.02
N LEU A 152 21.63 -12.73 -1.24
CA LEU A 152 20.48 -12.35 -0.42
C LEU A 152 20.88 -11.39 0.70
N LEU A 153 22.00 -11.63 1.36
CA LEU A 153 22.54 -10.72 2.37
C LEU A 153 22.87 -9.37 1.75
N ALA A 154 23.58 -9.33 0.62
CA ALA A 154 23.89 -8.11 -0.10
C ALA A 154 22.62 -7.35 -0.51
N SER A 155 21.61 -8.05 -1.05
CA SER A 155 20.32 -7.44 -1.44
C SER A 155 19.55 -6.89 -0.24
N SER A 156 19.54 -7.63 0.88
CA SER A 156 18.90 -7.21 2.13
C SER A 156 19.59 -5.97 2.72
N LEU A 157 20.92 -5.93 2.67
CA LEU A 157 21.74 -4.81 3.15
C LEU A 157 21.50 -3.56 2.28
N ALA A 158 21.43 -3.72 0.96
CA ALA A 158 21.07 -2.65 0.04
C ALA A 158 19.67 -2.12 0.30
N PHE A 159 18.69 -3.00 0.53
CA PHE A 159 17.33 -2.61 0.86
C PHE A 159 17.24 -1.86 2.21
N ARG A 160 17.99 -2.33 3.21
CA ARG A 160 18.10 -1.65 4.50
C ARG A 160 18.71 -0.26 4.36
N PHE A 161 19.78 -0.14 3.58
CA PHE A 161 20.43 1.15 3.32
C PHE A 161 19.48 2.12 2.62
N LEU A 162 18.76 1.66 1.60
CA LEU A 162 17.73 2.45 0.92
C LEU A 162 16.66 2.94 1.91
N ARG A 163 16.19 2.05 2.79
CA ARG A 163 15.18 2.38 3.81
C ARG A 163 15.70 3.41 4.80
N ASP A 164 16.94 3.24 5.26
CA ASP A 164 17.57 4.14 6.23
C ASP A 164 17.78 5.53 5.61
N GLN A 165 18.15 5.62 4.32
CA GLN A 165 18.22 6.90 3.57
C GLN A 165 16.86 7.60 3.49
N ILE A 166 15.80 6.88 3.07
CA ILE A 166 14.44 7.43 2.97
C ILE A 166 13.93 7.94 4.33
N THR A 167 14.29 7.25 5.42
CA THR A 167 13.87 7.64 6.77
C THR A 167 14.70 8.79 7.32
N GLY A 168 15.99 8.85 7.00
CA GLY A 168 16.90 9.93 7.38
C GLY A 168 16.55 11.27 6.74
N GLU A 169 16.26 11.27 5.44
CA GLU A 169 15.84 12.50 4.72
C GLU A 169 14.56 13.09 5.32
N ARG A 170 13.59 12.24 5.68
CA ARG A 170 12.34 12.68 6.33
C ARG A 170 12.54 13.32 7.70
N ASN A 171 13.56 12.92 8.45
CA ASN A 171 13.86 13.53 9.76
C ASN A 171 14.59 14.87 9.60
N LEU A 172 15.42 15.04 8.57
CA LEU A 172 16.14 16.29 8.34
C LEU A 172 15.24 17.41 7.82
N THR A 173 14.26 17.10 6.95
CA THR A 173 13.32 18.10 6.44
C THR A 173 12.32 18.62 7.50
N TYR A 174 12.24 17.97 8.67
CA TYR A 174 11.31 18.34 9.74
C TYR A 174 11.95 19.19 10.85
N VAL A 175 13.29 19.38 10.86
CA VAL A 175 14.04 20.03 11.96
C VAL A 175 14.86 21.23 11.48
N ASP A 176 14.39 21.97 10.48
CA ASP A 176 14.83 23.36 10.26
C ASP A 176 13.66 24.33 10.56
N PRO A 177 13.38 24.63 11.85
CA PRO A 177 12.72 25.87 12.21
C PRO A 177 13.77 26.99 12.16
N ILE A 178 13.77 27.74 11.06
CA ILE A 178 14.35 29.10 11.02
C ILE A 178 13.54 29.99 11.98
#